data_AF-A0A0C9URE4-F1
#
_entry.id   AF-A0A0C9URE4-F1
#
_cell.length_a   1.000
_cell.length_b   1.000
_cell.length_c   1.000
_cell.angle_alpha   90.00
_cell.angle_beta   90.00
_cell.angle_gamma   90.00
#
_symmetry.space_group_name_H-M   'P 1'
#
loop_
_entity.id
_entity.type
_entity.pdbx_description
1 polymer ?
#
loop_
_entity_poly.entity_id
_entity_poly.type
_entity_poly.pdbx_seq_one_letter_code
_entity_poly.pdbx_strand_id
1 'polypeptide(L)'
;MLPAPVYARTRPPRNRLGLRIYPNVNNRSHGGHLGLLENARFGLLARSKATIFLLSCVLAISVLFNLYFYTQGPLIDVQYKTAPSYFSYPKNLGIFLPSNPSKDEQRGIPPASINASHLIVVPGHAIWTGSDLEDVYDEDNWILEPYQKGHDGRSVKVFVEHIKAGVDLALKDSDSLLIFTGGHTRPSTPSSEGSSYHHLAQTLSLLPPSFNRATTESFALDSYQNFLFSIARFREVVGRYPANISVIGYGMKQRRFEELHRKAVGWKAENFHYVGIDEKGDTTAQYAGELQNGYAPFSTDLYGCHDFLLQKRLKRNPSRRFHPYHISAPEMGGL
;
A
#
# COMPACT_ATOMS: atom_id res chain seq x y z
N MET A 1 0.99 11.80 20.68
CA MET A 1 1.26 10.52 21.37
C MET A 1 0.44 9.45 20.66
N LEU A 2 1.07 8.54 19.92
CA LEU A 2 0.37 7.43 19.23
C LEU A 2 0.15 6.28 20.22
N PRO A 3 -1.02 5.61 20.22
CA PRO A 3 -1.22 4.42 21.05
C PRO A 3 -0.62 3.16 20.39
N ALA A 4 -0.09 2.27 21.22
CA ALA A 4 0.61 1.04 20.84
C ALA A 4 -0.33 -0.10 20.40
N PRO A 5 0.15 -1.06 19.57
CA PRO A 5 -0.60 -2.25 19.20
C PRO A 5 -0.46 -3.36 20.26
N VAL A 6 -1.58 -4.00 20.61
CA VAL A 6 -1.62 -5.12 21.57
C VAL A 6 -1.20 -6.43 20.88
N TYR A 7 -0.25 -7.13 21.49
CA TYR A 7 0.32 -8.41 21.06
C TYR A 7 -0.61 -9.61 21.27
N ALA A 8 -0.49 -10.61 20.39
CA ALA A 8 -1.07 -11.95 20.47
C ALA A 8 -0.33 -12.88 21.46
N ARG A 9 -1.02 -13.92 21.95
CA ARG A 9 -0.55 -15.26 22.43
C ARG A 9 -1.79 -16.03 22.96
N THR A 10 -1.99 -17.35 22.91
CA THR A 10 -1.18 -18.56 22.65
C THR A 10 -2.15 -19.76 22.51
N ARG A 11 -1.80 -20.79 21.72
CA ARG A 11 -2.41 -22.15 21.78
C ARG A 11 -1.66 -23.05 22.78
N PRO A 12 -2.27 -24.08 23.39
CA PRO A 12 -1.55 -25.19 24.00
C PRO A 12 -1.66 -26.54 23.21
N PRO A 13 -0.78 -27.53 23.46
CA PRO A 13 -0.65 -28.77 22.68
C PRO A 13 -1.29 -30.05 23.30
N ARG A 14 -1.20 -31.14 22.51
CA ARG A 14 -1.77 -32.51 22.58
C ARG A 14 -1.22 -33.47 23.66
N ASN A 15 -2.01 -34.52 24.00
CA ASN A 15 -1.72 -35.98 23.87
C ASN A 15 -2.96 -36.80 24.31
N ARG A 16 -3.53 -37.81 23.61
CA ARG A 16 -3.15 -39.17 23.10
C ARG A 16 -3.46 -40.32 24.09
N LEU A 17 -4.36 -41.22 23.65
CA LEU A 17 -4.70 -42.60 24.09
C LEU A 17 -5.63 -42.81 25.31
N GLY A 18 -6.68 -43.64 25.11
CA GLY A 18 -7.47 -44.27 26.17
C GLY A 18 -8.91 -44.57 25.77
N LEU A 19 -9.29 -45.85 25.73
CA LEU A 19 -10.55 -46.40 25.20
C LEU A 19 -11.84 -45.88 25.88
N ARG A 20 -12.90 -45.79 25.07
CA ARG A 20 -14.29 -45.53 25.47
C ARG A 20 -14.96 -46.86 25.86
N ILE A 21 -15.20 -47.07 27.16
CA ILE A 21 -16.09 -48.11 27.66
C ILE A 21 -17.44 -47.45 27.97
N TYR A 22 -18.50 -47.90 27.30
CA TYR A 22 -19.88 -47.58 27.69
C TYR A 22 -20.31 -48.49 28.84
N PRO A 23 -20.99 -47.98 29.89
CA PRO A 23 -21.90 -48.79 30.66
C PRO A 23 -23.35 -48.55 30.23
N ASN A 24 -24.01 -49.69 30.14
CA ASN A 24 -25.41 -49.95 29.86
C ASN A 24 -26.32 -49.36 30.95
N VAL A 25 -27.50 -48.92 30.54
CA VAL A 25 -28.57 -48.38 31.37
C VAL A 25 -29.33 -49.53 32.01
N ASN A 26 -29.48 -49.51 33.34
CA ASN A 26 -30.69 -49.90 34.09
C ASN A 26 -30.39 -49.90 35.60
N ASN A 27 -31.03 -49.05 36.40
CA ASN A 27 -32.25 -49.40 37.15
C ASN A 27 -32.67 -48.26 38.11
N ARG A 28 -33.96 -48.30 38.45
CA ARG A 28 -34.79 -47.29 39.13
C ARG A 28 -34.33 -46.87 40.54
N SER A 29 -34.52 -45.59 40.86
CA SER A 29 -35.21 -45.16 42.10
C SER A 29 -35.83 -43.76 41.94
N HIS A 30 -37.13 -43.69 42.20
CA HIS A 30 -37.91 -42.46 42.32
C HIS A 30 -37.54 -41.74 43.63
N GLY A 31 -37.38 -40.41 43.57
CA GLY A 31 -37.31 -39.59 44.79
C GLY A 31 -36.54 -38.26 44.73
N GLY A 32 -35.93 -37.87 43.60
CA GLY A 32 -35.07 -36.66 43.56
C GLY A 32 -35.28 -35.68 42.40
N HIS A 33 -36.20 -35.97 41.47
CA HIS A 33 -36.20 -35.25 40.18
C HIS A 33 -36.97 -33.92 40.15
N LEU A 34 -37.86 -33.62 41.11
CA LEU A 34 -38.54 -32.32 41.15
C LEU A 34 -37.66 -31.20 41.74
N GLY A 35 -36.90 -31.48 42.81
CA GLY A 35 -36.05 -30.46 43.46
C GLY A 35 -34.80 -30.06 42.63
N LEU A 36 -34.28 -30.97 41.81
CA LEU A 36 -33.11 -30.70 40.96
C LEU A 36 -33.44 -29.81 39.75
N LEU A 37 -34.65 -29.90 39.20
CA LEU A 37 -35.09 -29.06 38.08
C LEU A 37 -35.49 -27.64 38.51
N GLU A 38 -36.08 -27.47 39.70
CA GLU A 38 -36.34 -26.14 40.25
C GLU A 38 -35.03 -25.40 40.58
N ASN A 39 -34.08 -26.06 41.24
CA ASN A 39 -32.78 -25.45 41.57
C ASN A 39 -31.96 -25.10 40.32
N ALA A 40 -32.03 -25.91 39.25
CA ALA A 40 -31.39 -25.62 37.98
C ALA A 40 -32.05 -24.43 37.24
N ARG A 41 -33.39 -24.30 37.28
CA ARG A 41 -34.10 -23.14 36.71
C ARG A 41 -33.80 -21.85 37.46
N PHE A 42 -33.74 -21.88 38.79
CA PHE A 42 -33.34 -20.72 39.59
C PHE A 42 -31.89 -20.31 39.33
N GLY A 43 -30.97 -21.28 39.19
CA GLY A 43 -29.57 -21.00 38.84
C GLY A 43 -29.37 -20.41 37.43
N LEU A 44 -30.13 -20.87 36.43
CA LEU A 44 -30.10 -20.34 35.06
C LEU A 44 -30.74 -18.95 34.96
N LEU A 45 -31.84 -18.70 35.67
CA LEU A 45 -32.50 -17.38 35.72
C LEU A 45 -31.70 -16.34 36.52
N ALA A 46 -31.00 -16.76 37.59
CA ALA A 46 -30.12 -15.86 38.34
C ALA A 46 -28.88 -15.48 37.52
N ARG A 47 -28.30 -16.43 36.77
CA ARG A 47 -27.18 -16.17 35.86
C ARG A 47 -27.57 -15.26 34.70
N SER A 48 -28.76 -15.45 34.09
CA SER A 48 -29.21 -14.56 33.00
C SER A 48 -29.46 -13.14 33.48
N LYS A 49 -30.07 -12.96 34.66
CA LYS A 49 -30.27 -11.63 35.27
C LYS A 49 -28.96 -10.93 35.61
N ALA A 50 -27.97 -11.66 36.15
CA ALA A 50 -26.65 -11.11 36.44
C ALA A 50 -25.90 -10.69 35.17
N THR A 51 -25.98 -11.49 34.09
CA THR A 51 -25.37 -11.13 32.80
C THR A 51 -26.04 -9.93 32.15
N ILE A 52 -27.37 -9.86 32.18
CA ILE A 52 -28.12 -8.70 31.66
C ILE A 52 -27.77 -7.44 32.46
N PHE A 53 -27.70 -7.55 33.79
CA PHE A 53 -27.29 -6.43 34.65
C PHE A 53 -25.87 -5.96 34.31
N LEU A 54 -24.91 -6.89 34.18
CA LEU A 54 -23.52 -6.55 33.84
C LEU A 54 -23.40 -5.88 32.46
N LEU A 55 -24.10 -6.39 31.45
CA LEU A 55 -24.16 -5.78 30.12
C LEU A 55 -24.80 -4.39 30.15
N SER A 56 -25.86 -4.21 30.95
CA SER A 56 -26.50 -2.90 31.12
C SER A 56 -25.58 -1.89 31.80
N CYS A 57 -24.77 -2.31 32.78
CA CYS A 57 -23.76 -1.46 33.42
C CYS A 57 -22.65 -1.07 32.44
N VAL A 58 -22.15 -2.02 31.63
CA VAL A 58 -21.13 -1.73 30.62
C VAL A 58 -21.66 -0.75 29.57
N LEU A 59 -22.90 -0.93 29.11
CA LEU A 59 -23.55 -0.01 28.19
C LEU A 59 -23.73 1.38 28.82
N ALA A 60 -24.19 1.46 30.06
CA ALA A 60 -24.36 2.73 30.77
C ALA A 60 -23.03 3.48 30.94
N ILE A 61 -21.95 2.77 31.31
CA ILE A 61 -20.61 3.36 31.41
C ILE A 61 -20.13 3.86 30.04
N SER A 62 -20.35 3.07 28.98
CA SER A 62 -19.96 3.48 27.61
C SER A 62 -20.73 4.71 27.14
N VAL A 63 -22.04 4.79 27.40
CA VAL A 63 -22.86 5.95 27.06
C VAL A 63 -22.40 7.17 27.85
N LEU A 64 -22.21 7.05 29.16
CA LEU A 64 -21.76 8.16 30.01
C LEU A 64 -20.36 8.64 29.62
N PHE A 65 -19.45 7.74 29.27
CA PHE A 65 -18.11 8.08 28.79
C PHE A 65 -18.18 8.86 27.48
N ASN A 66 -18.95 8.37 26.49
CA ASN A 66 -19.11 9.08 25.22
C ASN A 66 -19.85 10.41 25.38
N LEU A 67 -20.85 10.50 26.27
CA LEU A 67 -21.56 11.77 26.56
C LEU A 67 -20.64 12.78 27.25
N TYR A 68 -19.76 12.31 28.15
CA TYR A 68 -18.74 13.15 28.79
C TYR A 68 -17.79 13.75 27.75
N PHE A 69 -17.26 12.95 26.82
CA PHE A 69 -16.39 13.48 25.75
C PHE A 69 -17.13 14.33 24.73
N TYR A 70 -18.42 14.05 24.48
CA TYR A 70 -19.25 14.86 23.61
C TYR A 70 -19.55 16.25 24.21
N THR A 71 -19.78 16.32 25.53
CA THR A 71 -20.12 17.57 26.24
C THR A 71 -18.90 18.39 26.65
N GLN A 72 -17.73 17.78 26.82
CA GLN A 72 -16.49 18.48 27.14
C GLN A 72 -15.84 19.15 25.92
N GLY A 73 -16.28 18.84 24.70
CA GLY A 73 -15.61 19.26 23.47
C GLY A 73 -14.14 18.78 23.42
N PRO A 74 -13.40 19.04 22.34
CA PRO A 74 -11.98 18.73 22.32
C PRO A 74 -11.24 19.61 23.36
N LEU A 75 -10.68 18.97 24.40
CA LEU A 75 -9.65 19.57 25.25
C LEU A 75 -8.34 19.70 24.44
N ILE A 76 -8.35 20.63 23.49
CA ILE A 76 -7.14 21.14 22.87
C ILE A 76 -7.27 22.66 22.85
N ASP A 77 -7.03 23.26 24.00
CA ASP A 77 -6.49 24.62 24.05
C ASP A 77 -4.98 24.50 23.82
N VAL A 78 -4.53 24.48 22.56
CA VAL A 78 -3.11 24.71 22.27
C VAL A 78 -2.85 26.18 22.56
N GLN A 79 -2.40 26.45 23.79
CA GLN A 79 -1.68 27.68 24.10
C GLN A 79 -0.50 27.80 23.12
N TYR A 80 -0.63 28.66 22.11
CA TYR A 80 0.51 29.26 21.43
C TYR A 80 1.23 30.19 22.41
N LYS A 81 1.94 29.62 23.38
CA LYS A 81 2.93 30.34 24.18
C LYS A 81 4.16 30.54 23.29
N THR A 82 4.25 31.74 22.72
CA THR A 82 5.47 32.49 22.43
C THR A 82 6.77 31.66 22.46
N ALA A 83 7.21 31.20 21.29
CA ALA A 83 8.60 30.81 21.11
C ALA A 83 9.50 32.05 21.29
N PRO A 84 10.67 31.92 21.94
CA PRO A 84 11.60 33.04 22.11
C PRO A 84 12.07 33.54 20.76
N SER A 85 11.95 34.85 20.57
CA SER A 85 12.32 35.62 19.39
C SER A 85 13.83 35.56 19.14
N TYR A 86 14.26 34.64 18.28
CA TYR A 86 15.63 34.60 17.72
C TYR A 86 15.61 34.54 16.18
N PHE A 87 14.62 35.14 15.52
CA PHE A 87 14.69 35.37 14.08
C PHE A 87 13.97 36.67 13.70
N SER A 88 14.75 37.76 13.63
CA SER A 88 14.30 39.04 13.05
C SER A 88 14.45 38.97 11.54
N TYR A 89 13.34 38.86 10.81
CA TYR A 89 13.32 39.13 9.37
C TYR A 89 13.24 40.64 9.11
N PRO A 90 13.96 41.19 8.11
CA PRO A 90 13.97 42.61 7.81
C PRO A 90 12.60 43.09 7.32
N LYS A 91 12.13 44.19 7.91
CA LYS A 91 10.76 44.72 7.82
C LYS A 91 10.36 45.44 6.53
N ASN A 92 11.05 45.22 5.40
CA ASN A 92 10.73 45.93 4.16
C ASN A 92 10.72 45.00 2.94
N LEU A 93 9.60 44.30 2.73
CA LEU A 93 9.17 43.88 1.40
C LEU A 93 7.64 43.79 1.39
N GLY A 94 7.00 44.48 0.45
CA GLY A 94 5.55 44.72 0.41
C GLY A 94 4.72 43.44 0.52
N ILE A 95 3.80 43.43 1.49
CA ILE A 95 2.85 42.34 1.70
C ILE A 95 1.80 42.39 0.59
N PHE A 96 1.92 41.49 -0.36
CA PHE A 96 0.81 41.04 -1.19
C PHE A 96 -0.13 40.26 -0.25
N LEU A 97 -1.34 40.75 -0.01
CA LEU A 97 -2.36 39.99 0.73
C LEU A 97 -2.74 38.77 -0.12
N PRO A 98 -2.60 37.52 0.38
CA PRO A 98 -3.05 36.36 -0.37
C PRO A 98 -4.57 36.41 -0.53
N SER A 99 -5.04 36.12 -1.74
CA SER A 99 -6.43 35.77 -2.01
C SER A 99 -6.87 34.56 -1.16
N ASN A 100 -8.19 34.38 -0.99
CA ASN A 100 -8.76 33.26 -0.25
C ASN A 100 -8.09 31.93 -0.64
N PRO A 101 -7.70 31.09 0.34
CA PRO A 101 -6.97 29.85 0.07
C PRO A 101 -7.83 28.89 -0.74
N SER A 102 -7.22 28.26 -1.73
CA SER A 102 -7.83 27.18 -2.52
C SER A 102 -8.25 26.01 -1.62
N LYS A 103 -9.15 25.14 -2.08
CA LYS A 103 -9.55 23.94 -1.33
C LYS A 103 -8.35 23.04 -0.98
N ASP A 104 -7.30 23.06 -1.79
CA ASP A 104 -6.06 22.32 -1.54
C ASP A 104 -5.22 22.96 -0.43
N GLU A 105 -5.10 24.28 -0.41
CA GLU A 105 -4.45 25.01 0.70
C GLU A 105 -5.22 24.85 2.02
N GLN A 106 -6.56 24.83 1.97
CA GLN A 106 -7.41 24.55 3.13
C GLN A 106 -7.21 23.12 3.68
N ARG A 107 -6.76 22.19 2.85
CA ARG A 107 -6.40 20.81 3.23
C ARG A 107 -4.93 20.68 3.63
N GLY A 108 -4.16 21.77 3.64
CA GLY A 108 -2.72 21.76 3.92
C GLY A 108 -1.87 21.12 2.83
N ILE A 109 -2.38 21.03 1.59
CA ILE A 109 -1.63 20.52 0.44
C ILE A 109 -0.78 21.69 -0.10
N PRO A 110 0.56 21.57 -0.10
CA PRO A 110 1.42 22.62 -0.64
C PRO A 110 1.16 22.84 -2.13
N PRO A 111 1.36 24.06 -2.67
CA PRO A 111 1.20 24.34 -4.08
C PRO A 111 2.10 23.43 -4.93
N ALA A 112 1.61 23.05 -6.11
CA ALA A 112 2.31 22.17 -7.04
C ALA A 112 3.71 22.68 -7.35
N SER A 113 4.73 21.86 -7.10
CA SER A 113 6.13 22.22 -7.30
C SER A 113 6.60 22.03 -8.75
N ILE A 114 5.82 21.28 -9.54
CA ILE A 114 6.12 20.89 -10.92
C ILE A 114 4.87 21.06 -11.77
N ASN A 115 5.01 21.72 -12.92
CA ASN A 115 3.95 21.73 -13.93
C ASN A 115 4.20 20.62 -14.96
N ALA A 116 3.39 19.56 -14.92
CA ALA A 116 3.47 18.43 -15.83
C ALA A 116 2.06 17.99 -16.23
N SER A 117 1.88 17.46 -17.44
CA SER A 117 0.63 16.87 -17.93
C SER A 117 0.76 15.38 -18.28
N HIS A 118 1.97 14.86 -18.38
CA HIS A 118 2.23 13.47 -18.74
C HIS A 118 2.87 12.71 -17.59
N LEU A 119 2.24 11.62 -17.15
CA LEU A 119 2.82 10.71 -16.18
C LEU A 119 3.61 9.61 -16.89
N ILE A 120 4.90 9.48 -16.56
CA ILE A 120 5.74 8.36 -16.99
C ILE A 120 5.95 7.44 -15.79
N VAL A 121 5.57 6.17 -15.91
CA VAL A 121 5.62 5.18 -14.84
C VAL A 121 6.67 4.12 -15.15
N VAL A 122 7.61 3.91 -14.22
CA VAL A 122 8.56 2.80 -14.25
C VAL A 122 8.32 1.92 -13.01
N PRO A 123 7.62 0.78 -13.15
CA PRO A 123 7.38 -0.14 -12.04
C PRO A 123 8.62 -0.96 -11.68
N GLY A 124 8.89 -1.04 -10.40
CA GLY A 124 9.90 -1.90 -9.81
C GLY A 124 9.54 -3.39 -9.94
N HIS A 125 10.58 -4.22 -10.09
CA HIS A 125 10.48 -5.68 -10.16
C HIS A 125 11.49 -6.41 -9.24
N ALA A 126 12.47 -5.67 -8.73
CA ALA A 126 13.52 -6.10 -7.82
C ALA A 126 14.05 -4.88 -7.06
N ILE A 127 14.98 -5.09 -6.13
CA ILE A 127 15.63 -4.00 -5.39
C ILE A 127 17.13 -4.07 -5.66
N TRP A 128 17.69 -3.01 -6.23
CA TRP A 128 19.14 -2.85 -6.32
C TRP A 128 19.71 -2.40 -4.98
N THR A 129 20.79 -3.03 -4.53
CA THR A 129 21.46 -2.79 -3.25
C THR A 129 22.94 -2.43 -3.38
N GLY A 130 23.46 -2.35 -4.61
CA GLY A 130 24.84 -1.94 -4.86
C GLY A 130 25.10 -0.47 -4.54
N SER A 131 26.38 -0.11 -4.47
CA SER A 131 26.86 1.27 -4.30
C SER A 131 27.54 1.83 -5.55
N ASP A 132 28.11 0.95 -6.38
CA ASP A 132 29.05 1.32 -7.43
C ASP A 132 28.53 0.98 -8.84
N LEU A 133 29.10 1.66 -9.85
CA LEU A 133 28.72 1.50 -11.26
C LEU A 133 29.07 0.11 -11.82
N GLU A 134 30.16 -0.48 -11.35
CA GLU A 134 30.66 -1.78 -11.82
C GLU A 134 29.72 -2.93 -11.40
N ASP A 135 28.99 -2.72 -10.31
CA ASP A 135 28.12 -3.70 -9.65
C ASP A 135 26.71 -3.76 -10.22
N VAL A 136 26.36 -2.83 -11.14
CA VAL A 136 24.98 -2.66 -11.62
C VAL A 136 24.45 -3.94 -12.28
N TYR A 137 25.29 -4.70 -12.97
CA TYR A 137 24.88 -5.93 -13.66
C TYR A 137 25.20 -7.21 -12.88
N ASP A 138 25.74 -7.09 -11.68
CA ASP A 138 25.98 -8.23 -10.80
C ASP A 138 24.70 -8.59 -10.02
N GLU A 139 24.18 -9.80 -10.21
CA GLU A 139 22.97 -10.28 -9.55
C GLU A 139 23.08 -10.30 -8.02
N ASP A 140 24.29 -10.40 -7.45
CA ASP A 140 24.50 -10.38 -6.00
C ASP A 140 24.20 -9.00 -5.38
N ASN A 141 24.24 -7.94 -6.21
CA ASN A 141 23.85 -6.59 -5.84
C ASN A 141 22.36 -6.31 -6.09
N TRP A 142 21.55 -7.36 -6.32
CA TRP A 142 20.10 -7.27 -6.47
C TRP A 142 19.36 -8.27 -5.58
N ILE A 143 18.31 -7.80 -4.92
CA ILE A 143 17.36 -8.66 -4.22
C ILE A 143 16.31 -9.17 -5.22
N LEU A 144 16.65 -10.32 -5.83
CA LEU A 144 15.87 -11.01 -6.85
C LEU A 144 14.97 -12.13 -6.27
N GLU A 145 13.82 -12.37 -6.89
CA GLU A 145 13.06 -13.62 -6.72
C GLU A 145 13.83 -14.81 -7.31
N PRO A 146 13.55 -16.05 -6.85
CA PRO A 146 14.22 -17.24 -7.38
C PRO A 146 14.15 -17.40 -8.90
N TYR A 147 13.02 -17.03 -9.52
CA TYR A 147 12.84 -17.13 -10.97
C TYR A 147 13.50 -15.99 -11.78
N GLN A 148 14.00 -14.95 -11.11
CA GLN A 148 14.74 -13.84 -11.75
C GLN A 148 16.25 -14.06 -11.73
N LYS A 149 16.72 -15.06 -10.96
CA LYS A 149 18.14 -15.39 -10.81
C LYS A 149 18.59 -16.36 -11.90
N GLY A 150 19.87 -16.31 -12.23
CA GLY A 150 20.49 -17.35 -13.05
C GLY A 150 19.94 -17.36 -14.46
N HIS A 151 20.13 -16.27 -15.18
CA HIS A 151 19.81 -16.18 -16.61
C HIS A 151 20.85 -15.33 -17.34
N ASP A 152 22.12 -15.48 -17.00
CA ASP A 152 23.23 -14.60 -17.45
C ASP A 152 22.95 -13.11 -17.17
N GLY A 153 22.28 -12.81 -16.04
CA GLY A 153 21.90 -11.45 -15.65
C GLY A 153 20.81 -10.83 -16.52
N ARG A 154 20.07 -11.61 -17.31
CA ARG A 154 19.05 -11.07 -18.24
C ARG A 154 17.98 -10.23 -17.54
N SER A 155 17.49 -10.66 -16.38
CA SER A 155 16.51 -9.89 -15.61
C SER A 155 17.09 -8.56 -15.10
N VAL A 156 18.32 -8.56 -14.59
CA VAL A 156 18.99 -7.32 -14.18
C VAL A 156 19.16 -6.35 -15.36
N LYS A 157 19.63 -6.86 -16.50
CA LYS A 157 19.78 -6.07 -17.73
C LYS A 157 18.47 -5.41 -18.16
N VAL A 158 17.36 -6.17 -18.15
CA VAL A 158 16.07 -5.61 -18.57
C VAL A 158 15.54 -4.57 -17.56
N PHE A 159 15.80 -4.71 -16.26
CA PHE A 159 15.44 -3.69 -15.27
C PHE A 159 16.18 -2.38 -15.52
N VAL A 160 17.47 -2.45 -15.83
CA VAL A 160 18.27 -1.27 -16.21
C VAL A 160 17.75 -0.65 -17.50
N GLU A 161 17.33 -1.46 -18.49
CA GLU A 161 16.71 -0.96 -19.72
C GLU A 161 15.37 -0.27 -19.46
N HIS A 162 14.54 -0.75 -18.53
CA HIS A 162 13.30 -0.08 -18.12
C HIS A 162 13.59 1.30 -17.52
N ILE A 163 14.58 1.40 -16.63
CA ILE A 163 15.01 2.67 -16.02
C ILE A 163 15.49 3.63 -17.11
N LYS A 164 16.39 3.18 -18.00
CA LYS A 164 16.92 4.00 -19.10
C LYS A 164 15.80 4.50 -20.01
N ALA A 165 14.89 3.64 -20.43
CA ALA A 165 13.79 4.03 -21.31
C ALA A 165 12.83 5.05 -20.65
N GLY A 166 12.54 4.89 -19.35
CA GLY A 166 11.73 5.86 -18.61
C GLY A 166 12.42 7.22 -18.47
N VAL A 167 13.73 7.22 -18.16
CA VAL A 167 14.53 8.45 -18.08
C VAL A 167 14.64 9.12 -19.45
N ASP A 168 14.95 8.37 -20.51
CA ASP A 168 15.06 8.89 -21.87
C ASP A 168 13.75 9.54 -22.34
N LEU A 169 12.60 8.93 -22.02
CA LEU A 169 11.29 9.52 -22.34
C LEU A 169 11.06 10.82 -21.56
N ALA A 170 11.41 10.84 -20.27
CA ALA A 170 11.23 12.01 -19.42
C ALA A 170 12.16 13.19 -19.78
N LEU A 171 13.35 12.90 -20.30
CA LEU A 171 14.29 13.91 -20.81
C LEU A 171 13.82 14.52 -22.13
N LYS A 172 13.14 13.74 -22.97
CA LYS A 172 12.60 14.21 -24.27
C LYS A 172 11.29 14.99 -24.12
N ASP A 173 10.54 14.75 -23.04
CA ASP A 173 9.26 15.40 -22.78
C ASP A 173 9.35 16.35 -21.57
N SER A 174 9.36 17.65 -21.83
CA SER A 174 9.41 18.69 -20.79
C SER A 174 8.16 18.75 -19.90
N ASP A 175 7.03 18.24 -20.39
CA ASP A 175 5.73 18.28 -19.70
C ASP A 175 5.47 16.99 -18.91
N SER A 176 6.48 16.14 -18.76
CA SER A 176 6.35 14.86 -18.06
C SER A 176 6.85 14.90 -16.61
N LEU A 177 6.29 14.01 -15.78
CA LEU A 177 6.82 13.62 -14.48
C LEU A 177 7.13 12.12 -14.49
N LEU A 178 8.38 11.77 -14.25
CA LEU A 178 8.82 10.38 -14.10
C LEU A 178 8.59 9.90 -12.67
N ILE A 179 7.88 8.79 -12.51
CA ILE A 179 7.64 8.14 -11.23
C ILE A 179 8.16 6.72 -11.27
N PHE A 180 9.17 6.45 -10.44
CA PHE A 180 9.59 5.08 -10.12
C PHE A 180 8.69 4.55 -9.01
N THR A 181 7.89 3.52 -9.31
CA THR A 181 6.86 3.00 -8.39
C THR A 181 7.18 1.58 -7.97
N GLY A 182 6.96 1.28 -6.70
CA GLY A 182 7.08 -0.07 -6.17
C GLY A 182 7.45 -0.04 -4.70
N GLY A 183 6.76 -0.85 -3.91
CA GLY A 183 6.76 -0.81 -2.47
C GLY A 183 7.91 -1.54 -1.80
N HIS A 184 7.82 -1.63 -0.48
CA HIS A 184 8.77 -2.36 0.37
C HIS A 184 8.39 -3.84 0.41
N THR A 185 8.68 -4.55 -0.69
CA THR A 185 8.26 -5.94 -0.91
C THR A 185 9.20 -6.97 -0.29
N ARG A 186 10.37 -6.53 0.22
CA ARG A 186 11.42 -7.37 0.77
C ARG A 186 11.69 -7.03 2.24
N PRO A 187 11.75 -8.01 3.14
CA PRO A 187 12.07 -7.76 4.56
C PRO A 187 13.55 -7.46 4.81
N SER A 188 14.44 -7.82 3.88
CA SER A 188 15.90 -7.71 4.03
C SER A 188 16.46 -6.31 3.83
N THR A 189 15.64 -5.33 3.44
CA THR A 189 16.09 -3.98 3.12
C THR A 189 15.05 -2.93 3.54
N PRO A 190 15.49 -1.75 4.00
CA PRO A 190 14.60 -0.62 4.22
C PRO A 190 14.20 0.09 2.92
N SER A 191 14.80 -0.25 1.78
CA SER A 191 14.48 0.37 0.49
C SER A 191 13.22 -0.22 -0.13
N SER A 192 12.47 0.61 -0.85
CA SER A 192 11.41 0.19 -1.75
C SER A 192 11.96 -0.09 -3.15
N GLU A 193 11.22 -0.85 -3.96
CA GLU A 193 11.61 -1.06 -5.36
C GLU A 193 11.73 0.28 -6.10
N GLY A 194 10.74 1.18 -5.96
CA GLY A 194 10.75 2.50 -6.59
C GLY A 194 11.93 3.39 -6.16
N SER A 195 12.25 3.41 -4.86
CA SER A 195 13.42 4.16 -4.37
C SER A 195 14.75 3.58 -4.86
N SER A 196 14.87 2.26 -4.96
CA SER A 196 16.08 1.64 -5.50
C SER A 196 16.29 1.94 -6.98
N TYR A 197 15.22 2.01 -7.77
CA TYR A 197 15.32 2.35 -9.19
C TYR A 197 15.68 3.82 -9.39
N HIS A 198 15.10 4.73 -8.62
CA HIS A 198 15.50 6.13 -8.62
C HIS A 198 16.96 6.30 -8.22
N HIS A 199 17.40 5.62 -7.16
CA HIS A 199 18.79 5.64 -6.73
C HIS A 199 19.74 5.12 -7.82
N LEU A 200 19.41 3.99 -8.44
CA LEU A 200 20.19 3.44 -9.55
C LEU A 200 20.27 4.40 -10.75
N ALA A 201 19.18 5.09 -11.09
CA ALA A 201 19.18 6.10 -12.15
C ALA A 201 20.14 7.27 -11.85
N GLN A 202 20.25 7.67 -10.57
CA GLN A 202 21.20 8.68 -10.11
C GLN A 202 22.64 8.17 -10.14
N THR A 203 22.90 6.96 -9.65
CA THR A 203 24.24 6.35 -9.67
C THR A 203 24.75 6.25 -11.10
N LEU A 204 23.91 5.78 -12.03
CA LEU A 204 24.21 5.71 -13.46
C LEU A 204 24.32 7.08 -14.16
N SER A 205 24.13 8.19 -13.44
CA SER A 205 24.14 9.55 -13.98
C SER A 205 23.19 9.75 -15.16
N LEU A 206 22.07 9.01 -15.20
CA LEU A 206 21.07 9.09 -16.27
C LEU A 206 20.23 10.37 -16.15
N LEU A 207 20.01 10.82 -14.91
CA LEU A 207 19.28 12.04 -14.60
C LEU A 207 20.28 13.20 -14.44
N PRO A 208 20.16 14.30 -15.22
CA PRO A 208 20.97 15.50 -15.01
C PRO A 208 20.82 16.04 -13.57
N PRO A 209 21.86 16.64 -12.97
CA PRO A 209 21.78 17.15 -11.59
C PRO A 209 20.65 18.16 -11.33
N SER A 210 20.22 18.90 -12.36
CA SER A 210 19.10 19.86 -12.29
C SER A 210 17.73 19.25 -12.59
N PHE A 211 17.65 17.95 -12.86
CA PHE A 211 16.41 17.29 -13.24
C PHE A 211 15.52 17.06 -12.01
N ASN A 212 14.53 17.94 -11.85
CA ASN A 212 13.58 17.91 -10.74
C ASN A 212 12.25 17.21 -11.09
N ARG A 213 12.08 16.71 -12.31
CA ARG A 213 10.87 16.04 -12.81
C ARG A 213 10.90 14.51 -12.67
N ALA A 214 11.56 14.01 -11.62
CA ALA A 214 11.56 12.61 -11.23
C ALA A 214 11.24 12.47 -9.73
N THR A 215 10.44 11.47 -9.37
CA THR A 215 10.11 11.15 -7.98
C THR A 215 9.82 9.65 -7.82
N THR A 216 9.44 9.24 -6.61
CA THR A 216 9.15 7.86 -6.25
C THR A 216 7.74 7.70 -5.68
N GLU A 217 7.22 6.48 -5.85
CA GLU A 217 6.02 5.95 -5.19
C GLU A 217 6.44 4.64 -4.51
N SER A 218 6.23 4.52 -3.19
CA SER A 218 6.88 3.48 -2.36
C SER A 218 5.91 2.57 -1.61
N PHE A 219 4.64 2.50 -2.03
CA PHE A 219 3.60 1.69 -1.39
C PHE A 219 3.02 0.60 -2.29
N ALA A 220 3.17 0.66 -3.60
CA ALA A 220 2.58 -0.33 -4.50
C ALA A 220 3.11 -1.75 -4.28
N LEU A 221 2.22 -2.75 -4.17
CA LEU A 221 2.57 -4.15 -3.88
C LEU A 221 2.33 -5.09 -5.09
N ASP A 222 1.66 -4.58 -6.12
CA ASP A 222 1.42 -5.28 -7.38
C ASP A 222 1.32 -4.30 -8.56
N SER A 223 1.08 -4.84 -9.76
CA SER A 223 1.02 -4.02 -10.98
C SER A 223 -0.19 -3.10 -11.06
N TYR A 224 -1.31 -3.44 -10.40
CA TYR A 224 -2.48 -2.56 -10.36
C TYR A 224 -2.18 -1.34 -9.48
N GLN A 225 -1.62 -1.58 -8.29
CA GLN A 225 -1.22 -0.51 -7.38
C GLN A 225 -0.08 0.34 -7.96
N ASN A 226 0.87 -0.24 -8.69
CA ASN A 226 1.91 0.54 -9.38
C ASN A 226 1.27 1.58 -10.31
N PHE A 227 0.21 1.21 -11.03
CA PHE A 227 -0.51 2.13 -11.90
C PHE A 227 -1.34 3.15 -11.10
N LEU A 228 -2.23 2.69 -10.22
CA LEU A 228 -3.14 3.52 -9.45
C LEU A 228 -2.40 4.53 -8.55
N PHE A 229 -1.39 4.06 -7.82
CA PHE A 229 -0.65 4.89 -6.87
C PHE A 229 0.28 5.86 -7.58
N SER A 230 0.77 5.55 -8.77
CA SER A 230 1.51 6.54 -9.58
C SER A 230 0.61 7.69 -10.02
N ILE A 231 -0.66 7.44 -10.35
CA ILE A 231 -1.63 8.49 -10.68
C ILE A 231 -1.91 9.37 -9.44
N ALA A 232 -2.11 8.75 -8.28
CA ALA A 232 -2.30 9.48 -7.02
C ALA A 232 -1.05 10.29 -6.65
N ARG A 233 0.14 9.71 -6.81
CA ARG A 233 1.43 10.37 -6.54
C ARG A 233 1.67 11.54 -7.50
N PHE A 234 1.27 11.41 -8.77
CA PHE A 234 1.31 12.51 -9.72
C PHE A 234 0.43 13.68 -9.23
N ARG A 235 -0.80 13.41 -8.77
CA ARG A 235 -1.70 14.42 -8.22
C ARG A 235 -1.11 15.11 -6.99
N GLU A 236 -0.42 14.40 -6.11
CA GLU A 236 0.27 15.00 -4.96
C GLU A 236 1.37 16.00 -5.35
N VAL A 237 2.10 15.71 -6.43
CA VAL A 237 3.26 16.51 -6.86
C VAL A 237 2.84 17.69 -7.74
N VAL A 238 1.86 17.46 -8.61
CA VAL A 238 1.45 18.38 -9.69
C VAL A 238 0.15 19.13 -9.36
N GLY A 239 -0.61 18.69 -8.36
CA GLY A 239 -1.89 19.29 -7.96
C GLY A 239 -3.07 18.96 -8.88
N ARG A 240 -2.85 18.18 -9.95
CA ARG A 240 -3.87 17.71 -10.89
C ARG A 240 -3.54 16.30 -11.38
N TYR A 241 -4.54 15.59 -11.88
CA TYR A 241 -4.34 14.29 -12.53
C TYR A 241 -3.66 14.44 -13.89
N PRO A 242 -2.89 13.44 -14.36
CA PRO A 242 -2.23 13.51 -15.65
C PRO A 242 -3.26 13.56 -16.78
N ALA A 243 -2.88 14.12 -17.93
CA ALA A 243 -3.65 14.03 -19.16
C ALA A 243 -3.29 12.76 -19.93
N ASN A 244 -2.00 12.41 -19.96
CA ASN A 244 -1.44 11.23 -20.62
C ASN A 244 -0.68 10.35 -19.63
N ILE A 245 -0.65 9.04 -19.85
CA ILE A 245 0.16 8.10 -19.07
C ILE A 245 0.96 7.19 -20.00
N SER A 246 2.27 7.11 -19.79
CA SER A 246 3.13 6.08 -20.37
C SER A 246 3.66 5.15 -19.29
N VAL A 247 3.53 3.84 -19.49
CA VAL A 247 4.09 2.83 -18.58
C VAL A 247 5.23 2.09 -19.29
N ILE A 248 6.40 2.00 -18.65
CA ILE A 248 7.55 1.25 -19.14
C ILE A 248 7.66 -0.03 -18.31
N GLY A 249 7.72 -1.19 -18.94
CA GLY A 249 7.93 -2.45 -18.22
C GLY A 249 8.01 -3.65 -19.14
N TYR A 250 7.93 -4.84 -18.56
CA TYR A 250 7.90 -6.08 -19.35
C TYR A 250 6.78 -6.09 -20.40
N GLY A 251 7.11 -6.46 -21.64
CA GLY A 251 6.17 -6.57 -22.75
C GLY A 251 5.06 -7.58 -22.46
N MET A 252 5.37 -8.69 -21.79
CA MET A 252 4.37 -9.67 -21.36
C MET A 252 3.23 -9.09 -20.51
N LYS A 253 3.43 -7.95 -19.84
CA LYS A 253 2.41 -7.32 -18.99
C LYS A 253 1.55 -6.29 -19.73
N GLN A 254 1.90 -5.94 -20.97
CA GLN A 254 1.25 -4.88 -21.74
C GLN A 254 -0.27 -5.07 -21.78
N ARG A 255 -0.70 -6.28 -22.20
CA ARG A 255 -2.12 -6.62 -22.31
C ARG A 255 -2.88 -6.43 -21.01
N ARG A 256 -2.29 -6.82 -19.87
CA ARG A 256 -2.91 -6.61 -18.55
C ARG A 256 -3.05 -5.13 -18.20
N PHE A 257 -2.09 -4.29 -18.53
CA PHE A 257 -2.20 -2.86 -18.30
C PHE A 257 -3.27 -2.22 -19.21
N GLU A 258 -3.25 -2.52 -20.49
CA GLU A 258 -4.13 -1.91 -21.49
C GLU A 258 -5.60 -2.37 -21.37
N GLU A 259 -5.81 -3.67 -21.16
CA GLU A 259 -7.14 -4.29 -21.17
C GLU A 259 -7.79 -4.34 -19.79
N LEU A 260 -7.01 -4.35 -18.70
CA LEU A 260 -7.51 -4.50 -17.34
C LEU A 260 -7.22 -3.26 -16.48
N HIS A 261 -5.96 -2.99 -16.13
CA HIS A 261 -5.63 -1.93 -15.13
C HIS A 261 -6.06 -0.53 -15.58
N ARG A 262 -5.81 -0.17 -16.83
CA ARG A 262 -6.26 1.08 -17.42
C ARG A 262 -7.79 1.22 -17.36
N LYS A 263 -8.52 0.15 -17.71
CA LYS A 263 -9.99 0.13 -17.66
C LYS A 263 -10.51 0.24 -16.23
N ALA A 264 -9.86 -0.47 -15.29
CA ALA A 264 -10.21 -0.46 -13.88
C ALA A 264 -10.19 0.96 -13.28
N VAL A 265 -9.19 1.76 -13.67
CA VAL A 265 -9.05 3.17 -13.25
C VAL A 265 -9.87 4.13 -14.12
N GLY A 266 -10.48 3.65 -15.22
CA GLY A 266 -11.29 4.48 -16.13
C GLY A 266 -10.48 5.40 -17.04
N TRP A 267 -9.20 5.10 -17.28
CA TRP A 267 -8.34 5.93 -18.12
C TRP A 267 -8.61 5.71 -19.61
N LYS A 268 -8.65 6.78 -20.42
CA LYS A 268 -8.93 6.66 -21.87
C LYS A 268 -7.81 5.94 -22.61
N ALA A 269 -8.17 5.16 -23.63
CA ALA A 269 -7.20 4.40 -24.41
C ALA A 269 -6.30 5.34 -25.23
N GLU A 270 -6.87 6.42 -25.78
CA GLU A 270 -6.12 7.42 -26.56
C GLU A 270 -5.02 8.13 -25.75
N ASN A 271 -5.16 8.16 -24.42
CA ASN A 271 -4.26 8.86 -23.50
C ASN A 271 -3.37 7.89 -22.70
N PHE A 272 -3.26 6.64 -23.15
CA PHE A 272 -2.48 5.60 -22.49
C PHE A 272 -1.53 4.92 -23.47
N HIS A 273 -0.25 4.86 -23.10
CA HIS A 273 0.78 4.19 -23.88
C HIS A 273 1.54 3.19 -23.00
N TYR A 274 1.89 2.05 -23.58
CA TYR A 274 2.73 1.04 -22.92
C TYR A 274 3.98 0.79 -23.74
N VAL A 275 5.14 0.86 -23.10
CA VAL A 275 6.44 0.57 -23.69
C VAL A 275 6.92 -0.76 -23.13
N GLY A 276 6.73 -1.81 -23.93
CA GLY A 276 7.15 -3.17 -23.60
C GLY A 276 8.62 -3.41 -23.91
N ILE A 277 9.40 -3.80 -22.89
CA ILE A 277 10.81 -4.17 -23.02
C ILE A 277 10.98 -5.51 -22.30
N ASP A 278 11.33 -6.55 -23.07
CA ASP A 278 11.50 -7.90 -22.58
C ASP A 278 12.98 -8.33 -22.55
N GLU A 279 13.25 -9.40 -21.81
CA GLU A 279 14.56 -10.05 -21.81
C GLU A 279 14.91 -10.58 -23.20
N LYS A 280 16.20 -10.54 -23.56
CA LYS A 280 16.68 -11.15 -24.79
C LYS A 280 16.55 -12.68 -24.73
N GLY A 281 16.19 -13.30 -25.86
CA GLY A 281 16.04 -14.75 -26.00
C GLY A 281 14.57 -15.19 -26.03
N ASP A 282 14.33 -16.47 -25.74
CA ASP A 282 12.97 -17.02 -25.68
C ASP A 282 12.23 -16.52 -24.44
N THR A 283 11.09 -15.86 -24.67
CA THR A 283 10.21 -15.29 -23.63
C THR A 283 8.89 -16.04 -23.48
N THR A 284 8.70 -17.15 -24.20
CA THR A 284 7.43 -17.89 -24.27
C THR A 284 6.92 -18.31 -22.89
N ALA A 285 7.81 -18.81 -22.03
CA ALA A 285 7.47 -19.22 -20.67
C ALA A 285 7.06 -18.04 -19.78
N GLN A 286 7.73 -16.88 -19.92
CA GLN A 286 7.37 -15.66 -19.19
C GLN A 286 5.96 -15.19 -19.59
N TYR A 287 5.63 -15.18 -20.89
CA TYR A 287 4.30 -14.80 -21.38
C TYR A 287 3.21 -15.79 -20.91
N ALA A 288 3.46 -17.09 -20.95
CA ALA A 288 2.52 -18.09 -20.44
C ALA A 288 2.30 -17.94 -18.92
N GLY A 289 3.39 -17.72 -18.17
CA GLY A 289 3.34 -17.47 -16.73
C GLY A 289 2.62 -16.17 -16.37
N GLU A 290 2.78 -15.11 -17.17
CA GLU A 290 2.05 -13.84 -17.03
C GLU A 290 0.57 -14.04 -17.25
N LEU A 291 0.18 -14.74 -18.31
CA LEU A 291 -1.21 -15.01 -18.64
C LEU A 291 -1.92 -15.74 -17.49
N GLN A 292 -1.28 -16.77 -16.94
CA GLN A 292 -1.83 -17.60 -15.88
C GLN A 292 -1.85 -16.90 -14.51
N ASN A 293 -0.76 -16.24 -14.12
CA ASN A 293 -0.56 -15.74 -12.75
C ASN A 293 -0.76 -14.22 -12.61
N GLY A 294 -0.95 -13.54 -13.73
CA GLY A 294 -1.11 -12.10 -13.84
C GLY A 294 -2.43 -11.74 -14.50
N TYR A 295 -2.52 -11.90 -15.81
CA TYR A 295 -3.69 -11.47 -16.59
C TYR A 295 -4.98 -12.16 -16.14
N ALA A 296 -5.02 -13.50 -16.10
CA ALA A 296 -6.24 -14.23 -15.79
C ALA A 296 -6.80 -13.89 -14.39
N PRO A 297 -6.01 -13.83 -13.29
CA PRO A 297 -6.53 -13.40 -11.98
C PRO A 297 -7.11 -11.98 -11.98
N PHE A 298 -6.47 -11.02 -12.65
CA PHE A 298 -7.00 -9.65 -12.72
C PHE A 298 -8.21 -9.55 -13.65
N SER A 299 -8.42 -10.50 -14.57
CA SER A 299 -9.64 -10.54 -15.37
C SER A 299 -10.88 -10.93 -14.56
N THR A 300 -10.71 -11.69 -13.47
CA THR A 300 -11.80 -12.09 -12.56
C THR A 300 -11.94 -11.15 -11.37
N ASP A 301 -10.83 -10.58 -10.90
CA ASP A 301 -10.79 -9.63 -9.78
C ASP A 301 -10.02 -8.37 -10.21
N LEU A 302 -10.73 -7.48 -10.90
CA LEU A 302 -10.19 -6.32 -11.60
C LEU A 302 -9.35 -5.38 -10.70
N TYR A 303 -9.75 -5.26 -9.43
CA TYR A 303 -9.11 -4.40 -8.44
C TYR A 303 -8.14 -5.16 -7.53
N GLY A 304 -8.05 -6.50 -7.64
CA GLY A 304 -7.20 -7.34 -6.81
C GLY A 304 -7.61 -7.40 -5.33
N CYS A 305 -8.91 -7.27 -5.04
CA CYS A 305 -9.46 -7.17 -3.70
C CYS A 305 -9.73 -8.52 -3.04
N HIS A 306 -9.60 -9.64 -3.76
CA HIS A 306 -10.09 -10.95 -3.34
C HIS A 306 -9.05 -12.06 -3.51
N ASP A 307 -9.29 -13.16 -2.79
CA ASP A 307 -8.63 -14.46 -2.93
C ASP A 307 -7.11 -14.39 -3.20
N PHE A 308 -6.69 -14.88 -4.37
CA PHE A 308 -5.30 -15.01 -4.77
C PHE A 308 -4.55 -13.67 -4.79
N LEU A 309 -5.16 -12.61 -5.33
CA LEU A 309 -4.53 -11.30 -5.47
C LEU A 309 -4.40 -10.60 -4.13
N LEU A 310 -5.44 -10.67 -3.28
CA LEU A 310 -5.37 -10.16 -1.92
C LEU A 310 -4.27 -10.87 -1.12
N GLN A 311 -4.21 -12.21 -1.17
CA GLN A 311 -3.15 -12.95 -0.49
C GLN A 311 -1.75 -12.60 -1.00
N LYS A 312 -1.61 -12.33 -2.30
CA LYS A 312 -0.36 -11.85 -2.90
C LYS A 312 0.05 -10.49 -2.34
N ARG A 313 -0.88 -9.54 -2.22
CA ARG A 313 -0.63 -8.21 -1.60
C ARG A 313 -0.21 -8.35 -0.14
N LEU A 314 -0.95 -9.13 0.65
CA LEU A 314 -0.66 -9.36 2.07
C LEU A 314 0.76 -9.92 2.29
N LYS A 315 1.19 -10.88 1.46
CA LYS A 315 2.54 -11.46 1.52
C LYS A 315 3.64 -10.46 1.17
N ARG A 316 3.33 -9.44 0.36
CA ARG A 316 4.28 -8.45 -0.15
C ARG A 316 4.38 -7.18 0.70
N ASN A 317 3.74 -7.14 1.87
CA ASN A 317 3.86 -6.01 2.79
C ASN A 317 4.54 -6.39 4.12
N PRO A 318 5.81 -6.89 4.10
CA PRO A 318 6.52 -7.24 5.32
C PRO A 318 6.72 -6.05 6.26
N SER A 319 6.82 -4.84 5.71
CA SER A 319 7.01 -3.59 6.46
C SER A 319 5.71 -3.04 7.08
N ARG A 320 4.54 -3.63 6.77
CA ARG A 320 3.21 -3.23 7.24
C ARG A 320 2.93 -1.73 7.04
N ARG A 321 3.36 -1.21 5.89
CA ARG A 321 3.13 0.19 5.50
C ARG A 321 1.81 0.32 4.74
N PHE A 322 1.17 1.47 4.88
CA PHE A 322 -0.10 1.79 4.21
C PHE A 322 0.02 3.14 3.52
N HIS A 323 -0.58 3.25 2.33
CA HIS A 323 -0.50 4.45 1.51
C HIS A 323 -1.40 5.58 2.05
N PRO A 324 -1.00 6.85 1.89
CA PRO A 324 -1.79 8.01 2.32
C PRO A 324 -2.86 8.46 1.31
N TYR A 325 -2.95 7.82 0.14
CA TYR A 325 -3.75 8.31 -1.00
C TYR A 325 -5.26 8.47 -0.74
N HIS A 326 -5.81 7.85 0.30
CA HIS A 326 -7.18 8.10 0.72
C HIS A 326 -7.41 9.54 1.23
N ILE A 327 -6.35 10.19 1.72
CA ILE A 327 -6.35 11.58 2.19
C ILE A 327 -5.89 12.52 1.07
N SER A 328 -4.83 12.14 0.37
CA SER A 328 -4.14 13.02 -0.59
C SER A 328 -4.65 12.90 -2.02
N ALA A 329 -5.47 11.90 -2.35
CA ALA A 329 -6.15 11.75 -3.64
C ALA A 329 -7.56 11.15 -3.43
N PRO A 330 -8.43 11.82 -2.63
CA PRO A 330 -9.73 11.27 -2.25
C PRO A 330 -10.66 11.04 -3.45
N GLU A 331 -10.43 11.73 -4.57
CA GLU A 331 -11.20 11.56 -5.81
C GLU A 331 -10.95 10.18 -6.47
N MET A 332 -9.86 9.50 -6.10
CA MET A 332 -9.59 8.11 -6.50
C MET A 332 -10.19 7.09 -5.52
N GLY A 333 -10.95 7.54 -4.52
CA GLY A 333 -11.58 6.66 -3.54
C GLY A 333 -12.56 5.68 -4.18
N GLY A 334 -12.49 4.41 -3.78
CA GLY A 334 -13.35 3.33 -4.30
C GLY A 334 -12.75 2.55 -5.48
N LEU A 335 -11.53 2.90 -5.91
CA LEU A 335 -10.71 2.14 -6.86
C LEU A 335 -9.70 1.24 -6.14
#